data_AF-A0AAX4IK88-F1
#
_entry.id   AF-A0AAX4IK88-F1
#
_cell.length_a   1.000
_cell.length_b   1.000
_cell.length_c   1.000
_cell.angle_alpha   90.00
_cell.angle_beta   90.00
_cell.angle_gamma   90.00
#
_symmetry.space_group_name_H-M   'P 1'
#
loop_
_entity.id
_entity.type
_entity.pdbx_description
1 polymer ?
#
loop_
_entity_poly.entity_id
_entity_poly.type
_entity_poly.pdbx_seq_one_letter_code
_entity_poly.pdbx_strand_id
1 'polypeptide(L)'
;MAELALGILGILPLIGGAIKGYKQANRKLKAFRQCSEEARKVRTVLKIQQKLFSNECRLWLRFAIDDDKIASEMASDPEHENWGDDGLESSLRTRLEDNYETWFDIVQDITEFLGRLENVVDTFGIEEENRLTVSESGRDRRCRKLFLPAS
;
A
#
# COMPACT_ATOMS: atom_id res chain seq x y z
N MET A 1 1.56 15.78 0.42
CA MET A 1 1.74 15.33 1.83
C MET A 1 1.01 16.24 2.83
N ALA A 2 -0.21 16.71 2.53
CA ALA A 2 -1.09 17.38 3.50
C ALA A 2 -2.45 16.68 3.66
N GLU A 3 -2.69 15.59 2.92
CA GLU A 3 -4.01 14.96 2.82
C GLU A 3 -4.18 13.76 3.76
N LEU A 4 -3.11 13.13 4.23
CA LEU A 4 -3.20 11.97 5.13
C LEU A 4 -3.27 12.35 6.62
N ALA A 5 -2.98 13.61 6.97
CA ALA A 5 -2.92 14.07 8.36
C ALA A 5 -4.12 14.91 8.80
N LEU A 6 -5.09 15.22 7.93
CA LEU A 6 -6.16 16.19 8.21
C LEU A 6 -7.60 15.68 8.03
N GLY A 7 -7.84 14.36 7.96
CA GLY A 7 -9.21 13.88 7.77
C GLY A 7 -9.50 12.39 7.95
N ILE A 8 -8.54 11.58 8.40
CA ILE A 8 -8.79 10.15 8.60
C ILE A 8 -9.36 9.93 10.01
N LEU A 9 -10.68 9.96 10.12
CA LEU A 9 -11.45 9.80 11.37
C LEU A 9 -11.70 8.33 11.73
N GLY A 10 -10.69 7.46 11.62
CA GLY A 10 -10.88 6.05 12.00
C GLY A 10 -9.85 5.09 11.44
N ILE A 11 -9.88 3.85 11.95
CA ILE A 11 -8.96 2.79 11.53
C ILE A 11 -9.36 2.20 10.16
N LEU A 12 -10.65 2.18 9.85
CA LEU A 12 -11.19 1.59 8.64
C LEU A 12 -10.67 2.26 7.35
N PRO A 13 -10.70 3.61 7.22
CA PRO A 13 -10.08 4.28 6.07
C PRO A 13 -8.56 4.13 6.05
N LEU A 14 -7.88 4.01 7.21
CA LEU A 14 -6.44 3.73 7.24
C LEU A 14 -6.12 2.35 6.64
N ILE A 15 -6.92 1.32 6.96
CA ILE A 15 -6.75 -0.02 6.39
C ILE A 15 -6.87 0.02 4.87
N GLY A 16 -7.92 0.66 4.33
CA GLY A 16 -8.10 0.84 2.89
C GLY A 16 -6.89 1.55 2.25
N GLY A 17 -6.40 2.62 2.90
CA GLY A 17 -5.19 3.34 2.52
C GLY A 17 -3.93 2.47 2.50
N ALA A 18 -3.72 1.62 3.52
CA ALA A 18 -2.60 0.70 3.58
C ALA A 18 -2.68 -0.36 2.46
N ILE A 19 -3.84 -0.96 2.20
CA ILE A 19 -4.03 -1.92 1.09
C ILE A 19 -3.69 -1.26 -0.25
N LYS A 20 -4.12 -0.01 -0.44
CA LYS A 20 -3.81 0.81 -1.63
C LYS A 20 -2.30 1.06 -1.75
N GLY A 21 -1.66 1.49 -0.66
CA GLY A 21 -0.23 1.76 -0.60
C GLY A 21 0.61 0.52 -0.93
N TYR A 22 0.26 -0.65 -0.39
CA TYR A 22 0.90 -1.92 -0.76
C TYR A 22 0.77 -2.22 -2.25
N LYS A 23 -0.43 -2.03 -2.83
CA LYS A 23 -0.69 -2.28 -4.26
C LYS A 23 0.13 -1.33 -5.14
N GLN A 24 0.19 -0.06 -4.80
CA GLN A 24 0.96 0.97 -5.50
C GLN A 24 2.47 0.69 -5.42
N ALA A 25 3.02 0.49 -4.22
CA ALA A 25 4.43 0.16 -4.02
C ALA A 25 4.84 -1.10 -4.79
N ASN A 26 4.02 -2.16 -4.74
CA ASN A 26 4.26 -3.40 -5.49
C ASN A 26 4.22 -3.20 -7.01
N ARG A 27 3.33 -2.33 -7.52
CA ARG A 27 3.24 -2.00 -8.94
C ARG A 27 4.49 -1.24 -9.41
N LYS A 28 4.93 -0.24 -8.64
CA LYS A 28 6.13 0.54 -8.96
C LYS A 28 7.38 -0.34 -8.91
N LEU A 29 7.60 -1.09 -7.83
CA LEU A 29 8.73 -2.04 -7.73
C LEU A 29 8.70 -3.16 -8.79
N LYS A 30 7.52 -3.53 -9.32
CA LYS A 30 7.44 -4.47 -10.45
C LYS A 30 8.11 -3.90 -11.70
N ALA A 31 8.07 -2.58 -11.90
CA ALA A 31 8.77 -1.93 -12.99
C ALA A 31 10.30 -2.03 -12.80
N PHE A 32 10.79 -1.80 -11.58
CA PHE A 32 12.23 -1.80 -11.27
C PHE A 32 12.87 -3.18 -11.11
N ARG A 33 12.08 -4.26 -11.00
CA ARG A 33 12.59 -5.61 -10.66
C ARG A 33 13.63 -6.18 -11.63
N GLN A 34 13.73 -5.66 -12.85
CA GLN A 34 14.71 -6.10 -13.86
C GLN A 34 15.99 -5.27 -13.82
N CYS A 35 15.98 -4.13 -13.12
CA CYS A 35 17.10 -3.20 -13.03
C CYS A 35 17.90 -3.37 -11.72
N SER A 36 17.33 -4.03 -10.70
CA SER A 36 18.02 -4.31 -9.43
C SER A 36 17.51 -5.58 -8.74
N GLU A 37 18.44 -6.43 -8.29
CA GLU A 37 18.14 -7.59 -7.46
C GLU A 37 17.64 -7.19 -6.06
N GLU A 38 18.10 -6.04 -5.54
CA GLU A 38 17.60 -5.42 -4.31
C GLU A 38 16.13 -5.05 -4.45
N ALA A 39 15.74 -4.39 -5.56
CA ALA A 39 14.34 -4.07 -5.85
C ALA A 39 13.47 -5.34 -5.93
N ARG A 40 14.01 -6.44 -6.48
CA ARG A 40 13.34 -7.74 -6.50
C ARG A 40 13.17 -8.33 -5.10
N LYS A 41 14.19 -8.26 -4.23
CA LYS A 41 14.13 -8.70 -2.83
C LYS A 41 13.09 -7.91 -2.04
N VAL A 42 13.15 -6.58 -2.11
CA VAL A 42 12.19 -5.67 -1.44
C VAL A 42 10.75 -5.97 -1.88
N ARG A 43 10.52 -6.12 -3.19
CA ARG A 43 9.19 -6.50 -3.70
C ARG A 43 8.71 -7.85 -3.17
N THR A 44 9.61 -8.81 -2.97
CA THR A 44 9.25 -10.12 -2.44
C THR A 44 8.76 -9.99 -0.99
N VAL A 45 9.50 -9.24 -0.17
CA VAL A 45 9.12 -8.94 1.22
C VAL A 45 7.78 -8.20 1.27
N LEU A 46 7.61 -7.14 0.46
CA LEU A 46 6.34 -6.38 0.43
C LEU A 46 5.14 -7.21 0.02
N LYS A 47 5.31 -8.17 -0.89
CA LYS A 47 4.23 -9.10 -1.24
C LYS A 47 3.84 -10.02 -0.11
N ILE A 48 4.79 -10.41 0.74
CA ILE A 48 4.51 -11.23 1.93
C ILE A 48 3.76 -10.36 2.94
N GLN A 49 4.29 -9.17 3.24
CA GLN A 49 3.68 -8.24 4.19
C GLN A 49 2.27 -7.81 3.76
N GLN A 50 2.05 -7.52 2.47
CA GLN A 50 0.72 -7.23 1.95
C GLN A 50 -0.28 -8.36 2.25
N LYS A 51 0.12 -9.62 2.09
CA LYS A 51 -0.78 -10.76 2.30
C LYS A 51 -1.03 -11.02 3.77
N LEU A 52 -0.01 -10.86 4.61
CA LEU A 52 -0.18 -10.92 6.06
C LEU A 52 -1.16 -9.83 6.50
N PHE A 53 -0.92 -8.58 6.08
CA PHE A 53 -1.80 -7.46 6.39
C PHE A 53 -3.24 -7.69 5.92
N SER A 54 -3.47 -8.08 4.66
CA SER A 54 -4.82 -8.38 4.16
C SER A 54 -5.48 -9.54 4.92
N ASN A 55 -4.74 -10.57 5.30
CA ASN A 55 -5.30 -11.69 6.07
C ASN A 55 -5.70 -11.25 7.48
N GLU A 56 -4.85 -10.49 8.16
CA GLU A 56 -5.16 -9.92 9.48
C GLU A 56 -6.36 -8.99 9.38
N CYS A 57 -6.40 -8.09 8.38
CA CYS A 57 -7.55 -7.21 8.16
C CYS A 57 -8.84 -7.99 7.95
N ARG A 58 -8.82 -9.09 7.19
CA ARG A 58 -9.99 -9.95 7.03
C ARG A 58 -10.43 -10.56 8.38
N LEU A 59 -9.50 -11.03 9.21
CA LEU A 59 -9.83 -11.55 10.54
C LEU A 59 -10.44 -10.46 11.43
N TRP A 60 -9.91 -9.24 11.38
CA TRP A 60 -10.44 -8.11 12.14
C TRP A 60 -11.83 -7.67 11.66
N LEU A 61 -12.02 -7.58 10.34
CA LEU A 61 -13.30 -7.23 9.75
C LEU A 61 -14.38 -8.25 10.09
N ARG A 62 -14.05 -9.55 10.18
CA ARG A 62 -14.99 -10.58 10.65
C ARG A 62 -15.45 -10.39 12.09
N PHE A 63 -14.70 -9.65 12.92
CA PHE A 63 -15.23 -9.29 14.22
C PHE A 63 -16.37 -8.29 14.08
N ALA A 64 -16.37 -7.37 13.12
CA ALA A 64 -17.40 -6.34 12.99
C ALA A 64 -18.47 -6.60 11.92
N ILE A 65 -18.19 -7.50 10.97
CA ILE A 65 -19.04 -7.87 9.83
C ILE A 65 -19.39 -9.35 9.94
N ASP A 66 -20.68 -9.67 10.05
CA ASP A 66 -21.15 -11.05 10.15
C ASP A 66 -21.04 -11.83 8.82
N ASP A 67 -20.88 -11.14 7.69
CA ASP A 67 -20.68 -11.71 6.36
C ASP A 67 -19.19 -11.79 5.97
N ASP A 68 -18.64 -13.00 5.95
CA ASP A 68 -17.26 -13.26 5.52
C ASP A 68 -16.97 -12.86 4.07
N LYS A 69 -17.97 -12.94 3.18
CA LYS A 69 -17.81 -12.56 1.79
C LYS A 69 -17.48 -11.08 1.69
N ILE A 70 -18.21 -10.23 2.41
CA ILE A 70 -17.98 -8.78 2.45
C ILE A 70 -16.61 -8.48 3.07
N ALA A 71 -16.27 -9.11 4.20
CA ALA A 71 -14.95 -8.93 4.83
C ALA A 71 -13.79 -9.31 3.88
N SER A 72 -13.96 -10.38 3.10
CA SER A 72 -12.96 -10.83 2.12
C SER A 72 -12.87 -9.90 0.89
N GLU A 73 -14.00 -9.35 0.44
CA GLU A 73 -14.07 -8.38 -0.66
C GLU A 73 -13.35 -7.10 -0.27
N MET A 74 -13.68 -6.54 0.90
CA MET A 74 -13.00 -5.39 1.48
C MET A 74 -11.49 -5.61 1.53
N ALA A 75 -11.01 -6.67 2.20
CA ALA A 75 -9.58 -6.94 2.36
C ALA A 75 -8.80 -7.14 1.03
N SER A 76 -9.50 -7.38 -0.07
CA SER A 76 -8.94 -7.54 -1.42
C SER A 76 -9.06 -6.28 -2.29
N ASP A 77 -9.99 -5.38 -1.97
CA ASP A 77 -10.28 -4.18 -2.74
C ASP A 77 -10.07 -2.89 -1.91
N PRO A 78 -8.98 -2.13 -2.15
CA PRO A 78 -8.73 -0.89 -1.42
C PRO A 78 -9.73 0.23 -1.68
N GLU A 79 -10.54 0.13 -2.74
CA GLU A 79 -11.55 1.16 -3.09
C GLU A 79 -12.97 0.70 -2.71
N HIS A 80 -13.10 -0.37 -1.90
CA HIS A 80 -14.38 -0.84 -1.42
C HIS A 80 -15.11 0.27 -0.64
N GLU A 81 -16.39 0.47 -0.93
CA GLU A 81 -17.18 1.59 -0.38
C GLU A 81 -17.24 1.59 1.16
N ASN A 82 -17.33 0.40 1.76
CA ASN A 82 -17.35 0.22 3.22
C ASN A 82 -16.08 0.70 3.94
N TRP A 83 -14.99 1.08 3.27
CA TRP A 83 -13.83 1.66 3.97
C TRP A 83 -14.12 3.01 4.64
N GLY A 84 -15.17 3.70 4.21
CA GLY A 84 -15.66 4.94 4.82
C GLY A 84 -16.98 4.78 5.59
N ASP A 85 -17.36 3.56 5.97
CA ASP A 85 -18.62 3.32 6.70
C ASP A 85 -18.47 3.62 8.20
N ASP A 86 -19.10 4.70 8.66
CA ASP A 86 -19.06 5.14 10.06
C ASP A 86 -19.69 4.14 11.04
N GLY A 87 -20.68 3.36 10.58
CA GLY A 87 -21.34 2.33 11.38
C GLY A 87 -20.41 1.13 11.65
N LEU A 88 -19.68 0.72 10.62
CA LEU A 88 -18.67 -0.32 10.70
C LEU A 88 -17.46 0.12 11.54
N GLU A 89 -17.02 1.36 11.39
CA GLU A 89 -16.00 1.96 12.25
C GLU A 89 -16.43 1.94 13.73
N SER A 90 -17.67 2.35 14.00
CA SER A 90 -18.23 2.34 15.36
C SER A 90 -18.34 0.92 15.92
N SER A 91 -18.71 -0.06 15.10
CA SER A 91 -18.77 -1.49 15.45
C SER A 91 -17.37 -2.03 15.78
N LEU A 92 -16.36 -1.74 14.94
CA LEU A 92 -14.97 -2.11 15.19
C LEU A 92 -14.45 -1.51 16.48
N ARG A 93 -14.67 -0.21 16.70
CA ARG A 93 -14.27 0.48 17.93
C ARG A 93 -14.90 -0.16 19.16
N THR A 94 -16.19 -0.47 19.10
CA THR A 94 -16.91 -1.12 20.21
C THR A 94 -16.39 -2.52 20.49
N ARG A 95 -16.07 -3.30 19.46
CA ARG A 95 -15.64 -4.71 19.63
C ARG A 95 -14.16 -4.87 19.97
N LEU A 96 -13.32 -3.93 19.53
CA LEU A 96 -11.89 -3.91 19.85
C LEU A 96 -11.62 -3.39 21.27
N GLU A 97 -12.53 -2.58 21.80
CA GLU A 97 -12.46 -1.98 23.13
C GLU A 97 -11.06 -1.35 23.35
N ASP A 98 -10.36 -1.77 24.40
CA ASP A 98 -9.04 -1.25 24.78
C ASP A 98 -7.94 -1.50 23.71
N ASN A 99 -8.16 -2.43 22.78
CA ASN A 99 -7.20 -2.73 21.71
C ASN A 99 -7.33 -1.77 20.52
N TYR A 100 -8.40 -0.97 20.44
CA TYR A 100 -8.66 -0.12 19.27
C TYR A 100 -7.52 0.86 19.01
N GLU A 101 -7.07 1.59 20.03
CA GLU A 101 -6.02 2.61 19.88
C GLU A 101 -4.67 1.98 19.47
N THR A 102 -4.30 0.85 20.08
CA THR A 102 -3.08 0.12 19.70
C THR A 102 -3.15 -0.34 18.24
N TRP A 103 -4.33 -0.78 17.79
CA TRP A 103 -4.50 -1.21 16.41
C TRP A 103 -4.49 -0.03 15.44
N PHE A 104 -5.08 1.09 15.83
CA PHE A 104 -5.02 2.34 15.08
C PHE A 104 -3.57 2.78 14.85
N ASP A 105 -2.75 2.82 15.91
CA ASP A 105 -1.35 3.22 15.84
C ASP A 105 -0.55 2.30 14.90
N ILE A 106 -0.74 0.98 14.99
CA ILE A 106 -0.06 0.01 14.12
C ILE A 106 -0.43 0.23 12.65
N VAL A 107 -1.72 0.39 12.34
CA VAL A 107 -2.17 0.60 10.96
C VAL A 107 -1.71 1.97 10.44
N GLN A 108 -1.69 2.99 11.29
CA GLN A 108 -1.15 4.32 10.96
C GLN A 108 0.33 4.23 10.60
N ASP A 109 1.15 3.59 11.43
CA ASP A 109 2.58 3.39 11.18
C ASP A 109 2.85 2.66 9.85
N ILE A 110 2.07 1.62 9.56
CA ILE A 110 2.14 0.88 8.29
C ILE A 110 1.81 1.81 7.12
N THR A 111 0.73 2.57 7.23
CA THR A 111 0.26 3.49 6.18
C THR A 111 1.30 4.57 5.89
N GLU A 112 1.86 5.17 6.94
CA GLU A 112 2.94 6.15 6.79
C GLU A 112 4.19 5.55 6.17
N PHE A 113 4.60 4.36 6.61
CA PHE A 113 5.75 3.67 6.05
C PHE A 113 5.55 3.39 4.56
N LEU A 114 4.37 2.96 4.15
CA LEU A 114 4.04 2.75 2.74
C LEU A 114 4.11 4.04 1.93
N GLY A 115 3.61 5.16 2.48
CA GLY A 115 3.74 6.48 1.85
C GLY A 115 5.20 6.91 1.69
N ARG A 116 6.03 6.71 2.73
CA ARG A 116 7.48 6.98 2.66
C ARG A 116 8.16 6.10 1.61
N LEU A 117 7.86 4.81 1.61
CA LEU A 117 8.39 3.86 0.65
C LEU A 117 8.03 4.23 -0.79
N GLU A 118 6.78 4.65 -1.03
CA GLU A 118 6.33 5.09 -2.34
C GLU A 118 7.14 6.29 -2.84
N ASN A 119 7.33 7.31 -2.00
CA ASN A 119 8.15 8.48 -2.34
C ASN A 119 9.60 8.11 -2.66
N VAL A 120 10.18 7.16 -1.91
CA VAL A 120 11.53 6.66 -2.17
C VAL A 120 11.60 5.97 -3.53
N VAL A 121 10.63 5.09 -3.84
CA VAL A 121 10.60 4.38 -5.13
C VAL A 121 10.40 5.34 -6.31
N ASP A 122 9.61 6.41 -6.13
CA ASP A 122 9.45 7.44 -7.16
C ASP A 122 10.75 8.21 -7.40
N THR A 123 11.47 8.57 -6.34
CA THR A 123 12.76 9.26 -6.43
C THR A 123 13.78 8.40 -7.19
N PHE A 124 13.88 7.11 -6.87
CA PHE A 124 14.72 6.17 -7.61
C PHE A 124 14.35 6.08 -9.09
N GLY A 125 13.06 6.18 -9.42
CA GLY A 125 12.59 6.20 -10.81
C GLY A 125 13.10 7.39 -11.61
N ILE A 126 13.02 8.58 -11.00
CA ILE A 126 13.47 9.83 -11.62
C ILE A 126 15.00 9.84 -11.79
N GLU A 127 15.75 9.37 -10.80
CA GLU A 127 17.20 9.29 -10.88
C GLU A 127 17.67 8.34 -11.99
N GLU A 128 17.06 7.17 -12.12
CA GLU A 128 17.39 6.24 -13.19
C GLU A 128 17.00 6.78 -14.58
N GLU A 129 15.87 7.48 -14.71
CA GLU A 129 15.51 8.19 -15.95
C GLU A 129 16.57 9.24 -16.33
N ASN A 130 17.00 10.06 -15.38
CA ASN A 130 18.04 11.08 -15.58
C ASN A 130 19.41 10.46 -15.95
N ARG A 131 19.78 9.30 -15.39
CA ARG A 131 21.02 8.59 -15.77
C ARG A 131 20.94 8.02 -17.20
N LEU A 132 19.75 7.62 -17.64
CA LEU A 132 19.52 7.07 -18.97
C LEU A 132 19.47 8.15 -20.06
N THR A 133 19.04 9.37 -19.74
CA THR A 133 19.05 10.53 -20.66
C THR A 133 20.46 11.11 -20.82
N VAL A 134 21.30 11.06 -19.77
CA VAL A 134 22.71 11.52 -19.82
C VAL A 134 23.63 10.50 -20.50
N SER A 135 23.26 9.20 -20.54
CA SER A 135 24.03 8.14 -21.19
C SER A 135 23.54 7.83 -22.62
N GLU A 136 23.75 8.77 -23.54
CA GLU A 136 23.81 8.46 -24.99
C GLU A 136 25.11 7.72 -25.34
N SER A 137 25.34 6.54 -24.75
CA SER A 137 26.26 5.55 -25.33
C SER A 137 26.01 4.17 -24.72
N GLY A 138 25.19 3.38 -25.42
CA GLY A 138 25.49 1.97 -25.64
C GLY A 138 25.63 1.06 -24.42
N ARG A 139 24.69 1.04 -23.48
CA ARG A 139 24.30 -0.19 -22.76
C ARG A 139 23.00 0.02 -22.00
N ASP A 140 22.18 -1.00 -22.03
CA ASP A 140 20.89 -1.13 -21.35
C ASP A 140 19.66 -0.42 -21.95
N ARG A 141 19.13 -1.03 -23.01
CA ARG A 141 17.83 -0.66 -23.61
C ARG A 141 16.63 -1.22 -22.82
N ARG A 142 16.85 -2.05 -21.81
CA ARG A 142 15.78 -2.84 -21.18
C ARG A 142 15.08 -2.06 -20.06
N CYS A 143 15.84 -1.27 -19.28
CA CYS A 143 15.27 -0.33 -18.31
C CYS A 143 14.60 0.88 -19.00
N ARG A 144 15.12 1.40 -20.13
CA ARG A 144 14.52 2.55 -20.86
C ARG A 144 13.03 2.39 -21.22
N LYS A 145 12.57 1.18 -21.60
CA LYS A 145 11.16 0.96 -21.99
C LYS A 145 10.16 1.07 -20.85
N LEU A 146 10.62 1.10 -19.60
CA LEU A 146 9.76 1.19 -18.41
C LEU A 146 9.48 2.63 -17.99
N PHE A 147 10.24 3.60 -18.50
CA PHE A 147 10.18 5.02 -18.09
C PHE A 147 9.52 5.95 -19.12
N LEU A 148 9.31 5.52 -20.37
CA LEU A 148 8.61 6.33 -21.36
C LEU A 148 7.10 6.00 -21.38
N PRO A 149 6.21 6.99 -21.27
CA PRO A 149 4.78 6.76 -21.48
C PRO A 149 4.54 6.28 -22.91
N ALA A 150 3.66 5.29 -23.07
CA ALA A 150 3.23 4.85 -24.39
C ALA A 150 2.57 6.04 -25.11
N SER A 151 3.14 6.40 -26.26
CA SER A 151 2.64 7.45 -27.16
C SER A 151 1.31 7.06 -27.79
#